data_AF-A0A4P9UPB7-F1
#
_entry.id   AF-A0A4P9UPB7-F1
#
_cell.length_a   1.000
_cell.length_b   1.000
_cell.length_c   1.000
_cell.angle_alpha   90.00
_cell.angle_beta   90.00
_cell.angle_gamma   90.00
#
_symmetry.space_group_name_H-M   'P 1'
#
loop_
_entity.id
_entity.type
_entity.pdbx_description
1 polymer ?
#
loop_
_entity_poly.entity_id
_entity_poly.type
_entity_poly.pdbx_seq_one_letter_code
_entity_poly.pdbx_strand_id
1 'polypeptide(L)'
;MDISPTNSALNLINGAQHKSAEAAHKIAALPIKNDEVGSSEFEPRDIIKPVLSLKEAEFETSAAVKILETEKKTIGSLLDIKA
;
A
#
# COMPACT_ATOMS: atom_id res chain seq x y z
N MET A 1 -10.78 -17.30 -13.97
CA MET A 1 -9.93 -16.36 -13.21
C MET A 1 -8.57 -16.41 -13.89
N ASP A 2 -8.19 -15.34 -14.59
CA ASP A 2 -6.92 -15.29 -15.31
C ASP A 2 -5.83 -14.74 -14.37
N ILE A 3 -5.03 -15.65 -13.81
CA ILE A 3 -4.00 -15.36 -12.81
C ILE A 3 -2.73 -14.95 -13.55
N SER A 4 -2.80 -13.86 -14.30
CA SER A 4 -1.61 -13.22 -14.87
C SER A 4 -0.83 -12.51 -13.75
N PRO A 5 0.51 -12.57 -13.74
CA PRO A 5 1.32 -11.83 -12.76
C PRO A 5 1.01 -10.33 -12.78
N THR A 6 0.70 -9.77 -13.95
CA THR A 6 0.23 -8.39 -14.09
C THR A 6 -1.10 -8.16 -13.36
N ASN A 7 -2.09 -9.06 -13.50
CA ASN A 7 -3.37 -8.95 -12.77
C ASN A 7 -3.17 -9.07 -11.25
N SER A 8 -2.29 -9.97 -10.81
CA SER A 8 -1.92 -10.10 -9.40
C SER A 8 -1.26 -8.83 -8.86
N ALA A 9 -0.34 -8.24 -9.61
CA ALA A 9 0.30 -6.98 -9.24
C ALA A 9 -0.71 -5.81 -9.18
N LEU A 10 -1.62 -5.72 -10.16
CA LEU A 10 -2.67 -4.70 -10.16
C LEU A 10 -3.62 -4.83 -8.97
N ASN A 11 -3.99 -6.04 -8.59
CA ASN A 11 -4.82 -6.28 -7.40
C ASN A 11 -4.12 -5.83 -6.12
N LEU A 12 -2.82 -6.10 -5.97
CA LEU A 12 -2.02 -5.64 -4.84
C LEU A 12 -1.88 -4.12 -4.81
N ILE A 13 -1.66 -3.48 -5.96
CA ILE A 13 -1.58 -2.02 -6.08
C ILE A 13 -2.92 -1.37 -5.70
N ASN A 14 -4.04 -1.90 -6.20
CA ASN A 14 -5.37 -1.37 -5.87
C ASN A 14 -5.68 -1.51 -4.38
N GLY A 15 -5.33 -2.65 -3.77
CA GLY A 15 -5.46 -2.87 -2.33
C GLY A 15 -4.63 -1.89 -1.51
N ALA A 16 -3.36 -1.72 -1.88
CA ALA A 16 -2.45 -0.78 -1.25
C ALA A 16 -2.92 0.69 -1.36
N GLN A 17 -3.44 1.10 -2.53
CA GLN A 17 -3.99 2.43 -2.74
C GLN A 17 -5.19 2.70 -1.82
N HIS A 18 -6.10 1.74 -1.71
CA HIS A 18 -7.27 1.87 -0.83
C HIS A 18 -6.85 1.99 0.64
N LYS A 19 -5.97 1.08 1.12
CA LYS A 19 -5.42 1.13 2.48
C LYS A 19 -4.70 2.43 2.78
N SER A 20 -3.91 2.93 1.82
CA SER A 20 -3.19 4.20 1.97
C SER A 20 -4.13 5.39 2.08
N ALA A 21 -5.15 5.45 1.23
CA ALA A 21 -6.14 6.52 1.25
C ALA A 21 -6.93 6.53 2.57
N GLU A 22 -7.36 5.35 3.04
CA GLU A 22 -8.09 5.21 4.29
C GLU A 22 -7.22 5.59 5.50
N ALA A 23 -5.97 5.13 5.54
CA ALA A 23 -5.04 5.44 6.61
C ALA A 23 -4.67 6.93 6.64
N ALA A 24 -4.40 7.54 5.48
CA ALA A 24 -4.13 8.97 5.37
C ALA A 24 -5.34 9.80 5.81
N HIS A 25 -6.56 9.40 5.41
CA HIS A 25 -7.78 10.05 5.85
C HIS A 25 -7.97 9.96 7.37
N LYS A 26 -7.74 8.78 7.97
CA LYS A 26 -7.79 8.59 9.42
C LYS A 26 -6.80 9.49 10.13
N ILE A 27 -5.56 9.58 9.65
CA ILE A 27 -4.54 10.47 10.24
C ILE A 27 -4.95 11.94 10.15
N ALA A 28 -5.47 12.38 9.00
CA ALA A 28 -5.92 13.75 8.80
C ALA A 28 -7.15 14.11 9.65
N ALA A 29 -8.00 13.13 9.97
CA ALA A 29 -9.14 13.28 10.86
C ALA A 29 -8.77 13.21 12.35
N LEU A 30 -7.51 12.88 12.70
CA LEU A 30 -7.07 12.93 14.09
C LEU A 30 -6.98 14.40 14.53
N PRO A 31 -7.57 14.77 15.68
CA PRO A 31 -7.49 16.13 16.19
C PRO A 31 -6.03 16.44 16.58
N ILE A 32 -5.34 17.24 15.77
CA ILE A 32 -4.01 17.77 16.11
C ILE A 32 -4.24 18.86 17.17
N LYS A 33 -4.16 18.47 18.45
CA LYS A 33 -4.27 19.35 19.62
C LYS A 33 -3.38 20.60 19.45
N ASN A 34 -4.00 21.78 19.43
CA ASN A 34 -3.39 23.08 19.77
C ASN A 34 -4.48 24.07 20.23
N ASP A 35 -5.27 23.75 21.28
CA ASP A 35 -6.29 24.61 21.93
C ASP A 35 -7.76 24.56 21.46
N GLU A 36 -8.36 23.37 21.32
CA GLU A 36 -9.83 23.25 21.29
C GLU A 36 -10.39 22.85 22.67
N VAL A 37 -11.05 23.81 23.31
CA VAL A 37 -11.83 23.64 24.54
C VAL A 37 -13.09 22.80 24.24
N GLY A 38 -13.09 21.54 24.67
CA GLY A 38 -14.28 20.68 24.57
C GLY A 38 -14.05 19.24 24.15
N SER A 39 -12.99 18.60 24.67
CA SER A 39 -12.82 17.15 24.82
C SER A 39 -13.14 16.22 23.64
N SER A 40 -12.10 15.54 23.14
CA SER A 40 -12.10 14.07 23.17
C SER A 40 -10.68 13.55 23.39
N GLU A 41 -10.57 12.49 24.19
CA GLU A 41 -9.34 11.83 24.61
C GLU A 41 -8.57 11.29 23.40
N PHE A 42 -7.72 12.13 22.79
CA PHE A 42 -6.75 11.66 21.80
C PHE A 42 -5.66 10.89 22.53
N GLU A 43 -5.67 9.56 22.38
CA GLU A 43 -4.58 8.71 22.83
C GLU A 43 -3.53 8.64 21.70
N PRO A 44 -2.26 9.01 21.96
CA PRO A 44 -1.19 8.91 20.96
C PRO A 44 -1.05 7.54 20.31
N ARG A 45 -1.62 6.49 20.92
CA ARG A 45 -1.67 5.12 20.40
C ARG A 45 -2.60 4.96 19.19
N ASP A 46 -3.56 5.85 19.00
CA ASP A 46 -4.52 5.78 17.90
C ASP A 46 -3.88 6.03 16.53
N ILE A 47 -2.71 6.69 16.49
CA ILE A 47 -1.93 6.88 15.26
C ILE A 47 -1.21 5.60 14.81
N ILE A 48 -0.98 4.64 15.71
CA ILE A 48 -0.20 3.44 15.43
C ILE A 48 -0.90 2.58 14.36
N LYS A 49 -2.22 2.42 14.47
CA LYS A 49 -3.01 1.60 13.52
C LYS A 49 -2.95 2.16 12.09
N PRO A 50 -3.28 3.45 11.83
CA PRO A 50 -3.13 4.04 10.50
C PRO A 50 -1.70 3.96 9.96
N VAL A 51 -0.68 4.19 10.78
CA VAL A 51 0.73 4.10 10.35
C VAL A 51 1.10 2.67 9.96
N LEU A 52 0.63 1.66 10.72
CA LEU A 52 0.84 0.26 10.37
C LEU A 52 0.15 -0.09 9.05
N SER A 53 -1.09 0.38 8.84
CA SER A 53 -1.81 0.19 7.57
C SER A 53 -1.09 0.84 6.39
N LEU A 54 -0.45 2.00 6.56
CA LEU A 54 0.40 2.60 5.53
C LEU A 54 1.62 1.73 5.21
N LYS A 55 2.24 1.12 6.23
CA LYS A 55 3.36 0.20 6.03
C LYS A 55 2.96 -1.10 5.34
N GLU A 56 1.79 -1.64 5.64
CA GLU A 56 1.24 -2.77 4.89
C GLU A 56 1.04 -2.42 3.41
N ALA A 57 0.47 -1.25 3.12
CA ALA A 57 0.28 -0.79 1.75
C ALA A 57 1.62 -0.60 1.00
N GLU A 58 2.64 -0.10 1.68
CA GLU A 58 3.99 0.00 1.15
C GLU A 58 4.56 -1.38 0.78
N PHE A 59 4.42 -2.38 1.67
CA PHE A 59 4.86 -3.75 1.40
C PHE A 59 4.09 -4.42 0.25
N GLU A 60 2.77 -4.25 0.19
CA GLU A 60 1.94 -4.76 -0.91
C GLU A 60 2.35 -4.15 -2.25
N THR A 61 2.62 -2.84 -2.27
CA THR A 61 3.09 -2.13 -3.46
C THR A 61 4.48 -2.63 -3.88
N SER A 62 5.41 -2.77 -2.93
CA SER A 62 6.75 -3.28 -3.22
C SER A 62 6.72 -4.72 -3.75
N ALA A 63 5.86 -5.57 -3.20
CA ALA A 63 5.64 -6.92 -3.70
C ALA A 63 5.08 -6.91 -5.13
N ALA A 64 4.10 -6.03 -5.41
CA ALA A 64 3.55 -5.87 -6.75
C ALA A 64 4.61 -5.44 -7.77
N VAL A 65 5.45 -4.46 -7.43
CA VAL A 65 6.56 -4.01 -8.29
C VAL A 65 7.51 -5.17 -8.57
N LYS A 66 7.88 -5.94 -7.55
CA LYS A 66 8.76 -7.10 -7.71
C LYS A 66 8.18 -8.17 -8.62
N ILE A 67 6.87 -8.41 -8.57
CA ILE A 67 6.17 -9.32 -9.49
C ILE A 67 6.32 -8.83 -10.93
N LEU A 68 6.05 -7.55 -11.20
CA LEU A 68 6.16 -6.95 -12.53
C LEU A 68 7.61 -6.98 -13.07
N GLU A 69 8.60 -6.68 -12.23
CA GLU A 69 10.01 -6.77 -12.61
C GLU A 69 10.43 -8.21 -12.93
N THR A 70 9.96 -9.17 -12.14
CA THR A 70 10.23 -10.60 -12.37
C THR A 70 9.59 -11.08 -13.66
N GLU A 71 8.35 -10.66 -13.94
CA GLU A 71 7.67 -10.94 -15.21
C GLU A 71 8.45 -10.37 -16.40
N LYS A 72 8.84 -9.09 -16.34
CA LYS A 72 9.65 -8.44 -17.38
C LYS A 72 10.97 -9.15 -17.61
N LYS A 73 11.67 -9.53 -16.54
CA LYS A 73 12.94 -10.26 -16.62
C LYS A 73 12.76 -11.64 -17.24
N THR A 74 11.69 -12.36 -16.86
CA THR A 74 11.39 -13.69 -17.39
C THR A 74 11.12 -13.64 -18.89
N ILE A 75 10.31 -12.68 -19.34
CA ILE A 75 10.03 -12.48 -20.77
C ILE A 75 11.33 -12.13 -21.52
N GLY A 76 12.14 -11.20 -20.99
CA GLY A 76 13.43 -10.84 -21.59
C GLY A 76 14.38 -12.04 -21.71
N SER A 77 14.54 -12.83 -20.65
CA SER A 77 15.38 -14.04 -20.67
C SER A 77 14.87 -15.10 -21.66
N LEU A 78 13.54 -15.26 -21.83
CA LEU A 78 12.98 -16.17 -22.82
C LEU A 78 13.23 -15.70 -24.26
N LEU A 79 13.23 -14.40 -24.50
CA LEU A 79 13.55 -13.81 -25.80
C LEU A 79 15.04 -13.96 -26.14
N ASP A 80 15.93 -13.71 -25.17
CA ASP A 80 17.39 -13.86 -25.34
C ASP A 80 17.80 -15.31 -25.65
N ILE A 81 17.09 -16.33 -25.16
CA ILE A 81 17.37 -17.74 -25.47
C ILE A 81 17.05 -18.09 -26.93
N LYS A 82 16.16 -17.32 -27.59
CA LYS A 82 15.74 -17.56 -28.96
C LYS A 82 16.50 -16.73 -30.01
N ALA A 83 17.31 -15.75 -29.59
CA ALA A 83 18.13 -14.90 -30.45
C ALA A 83 19.53 -15.49 -30.65
#